data_AF-A0A4Q8XNT4-F1
#
_entry.id   AF-A0A4Q8XNT4-F1
#
_cell.length_a   1.000
_cell.length_b   1.000
_cell.length_c   1.000
_cell.angle_alpha   90.00
_cell.angle_beta   90.00
_cell.angle_gamma   90.00
#
_symmetry.space_group_name_H-M   'P 1'
#
loop_
_entity.id
_entity.type
_entity.pdbx_description
1 polymer ?
#
loop_
_entity_poly.entity_id
_entity_poly.type
_entity_poly.pdbx_seq_one_letter_code
_entity_poly.pdbx_strand_id
1 'polypeptide(L)'
;MLSGEGGWSNYRPSKTIWAWSIVGASALTMALGFTWGGWTTSGRARVMTDIAVRNAKADLVAGICVHNFVTASDAQQNLKTLQAKSSWQRDDFITEGGWTNIAGIDGTITNAADACADQLVKMKELPQSGGDAAVTDS
;
A
#
# COMPACT_ATOMS: atom_id res chain seq x y z
N MET A 1 -18.81 -1.18 66.36
CA MET A 1 -18.91 0.25 65.97
C MET A 1 -17.65 0.55 65.19
N LEU A 2 -17.66 0.73 63.88
CA LEU A 2 -18.39 1.77 63.15
C LEU A 2 -18.81 1.23 61.78
N SER A 3 -20.11 1.11 61.56
CA SER A 3 -20.68 0.96 60.22
C SER A 3 -20.43 2.26 59.46
N GLY A 4 -19.63 2.21 58.40
CA GLY A 4 -19.44 3.31 57.46
C GLY A 4 -20.66 3.44 56.57
N GLU A 5 -21.73 4.03 57.09
CA GLU A 5 -22.95 4.28 56.33
C GLU A 5 -22.78 5.48 55.40
N GLY A 6 -22.88 5.23 54.10
CA GLY A 6 -23.78 6.02 53.26
C GLY A 6 -23.31 7.39 52.74
N GLY A 7 -22.08 7.53 52.25
CA GLY A 7 -21.63 8.76 51.56
C GLY A 7 -22.33 9.05 50.21
N TRP A 8 -23.10 8.11 49.68
CA TRP A 8 -23.67 8.17 48.32
C TRP A 8 -25.18 8.45 48.27
N SER A 9 -25.87 8.45 49.42
CA SER A 9 -27.35 8.47 49.50
C SER A 9 -27.98 9.79 49.02
N ASN A 10 -27.24 10.90 49.05
CA ASN A 10 -27.72 12.22 48.60
C ASN A 10 -27.08 12.72 47.29
N TYR A 11 -26.31 11.86 46.60
CA TYR A 11 -25.74 12.25 45.31
C TYR A 11 -26.86 12.22 44.26
N ARG A 12 -27.49 13.38 44.02
CA ARG A 12 -28.37 13.62 42.86
C ARG A 12 -27.50 14.18 41.75
N PRO A 13 -26.88 13.34 40.91
CA PRO A 13 -26.09 13.85 39.80
C PRO A 13 -26.99 14.75 38.97
N SER A 14 -26.53 15.98 38.73
CA SER A 14 -27.26 16.90 37.86
C SER A 14 -27.33 16.30 36.46
N LYS A 15 -28.39 16.63 35.70
CA LYS A 15 -28.54 16.16 34.31
C LYS A 15 -27.30 16.47 33.47
N THR A 16 -26.61 17.56 33.80
CA THR A 16 -25.37 18.00 33.19
C THR A 16 -24.22 17.02 33.44
N ILE A 17 -24.01 16.57 34.69
CA ILE A 17 -22.96 15.59 35.01
C ILE A 17 -23.18 14.29 34.24
N TRP A 18 -24.43 13.83 34.14
CA TRP A 18 -24.77 12.62 33.40
C TRP A 18 -24.45 12.74 31.90
N ALA A 19 -24.80 13.88 31.28
CA ALA A 19 -24.47 14.16 29.89
C ALA A 19 -22.95 14.16 29.65
N TRP A 20 -22.18 14.83 30.53
CA TRP A 20 -20.73 14.87 30.42
C TRP A 20 -20.07 13.51 30.65
N SER A 21 -20.59 12.69 31.57
CA SER A 21 -20.11 11.32 31.78
C SER A 21 -20.30 10.43 30.56
N ILE A 22 -21.44 10.53 29.86
CA ILE A 22 -21.67 9.77 28.62
C ILE A 22 -20.68 10.19 27.52
N VAL A 23 -20.50 11.51 27.35
CA VAL A 23 -19.57 12.04 26.34
C VAL A 23 -18.14 11.58 26.63
N GLY A 24 -17.71 11.68 27.89
CA GLY A 24 -16.39 11.23 28.34
C GLY A 24 -16.20 9.73 28.13
N ALA A 25 -17.16 8.90 28.54
CA ALA A 25 -17.11 7.46 28.35
C ALA A 25 -17.04 7.09 26.85
N SER A 26 -17.86 7.73 26.02
CA SER A 26 -17.87 7.49 24.57
C SER A 26 -16.54 7.85 23.92
N ALA A 27 -15.97 9.00 24.26
CA ALA A 27 -14.67 9.44 23.76
C ALA A 27 -13.55 8.48 24.19
N LEU A 28 -13.61 7.97 25.42
CA LEU A 28 -12.62 7.04 25.97
C LEU A 28 -12.73 5.67 25.32
N THR A 29 -13.94 5.15 25.12
CA THR A 29 -14.18 3.90 24.36
C THR A 29 -13.74 4.04 22.91
N MET A 30 -14.01 5.18 22.26
CA MET A 30 -13.48 5.47 20.94
C MET A 30 -11.95 5.46 20.96
N ALA A 31 -11.31 6.23 21.84
CA ALA A 31 -9.85 6.27 21.91
C ALA A 31 -9.24 4.88 22.08
N LEU A 32 -9.79 4.04 22.97
CA LEU A 32 -9.34 2.66 23.14
C LEU A 32 -9.58 1.79 21.89
N GLY A 33 -10.73 1.93 21.23
CA GLY A 33 -11.05 1.20 20.00
C GLY A 33 -10.20 1.60 18.79
N PHE A 34 -9.94 2.90 18.64
CA PHE A 34 -9.12 3.47 17.56
C PHE A 34 -7.62 3.25 17.80
N THR A 35 -7.16 3.18 19.06
CA THR A 35 -5.72 2.99 19.39
C THR A 35 -5.31 1.53 19.50
N TRP A 36 -6.07 0.69 20.21
CA TRP A 36 -5.73 -0.72 20.41
C TRP A 36 -6.43 -1.63 19.40
N GLY A 37 -7.70 -1.37 19.11
CA GLY A 37 -8.52 -2.23 18.26
C GLY A 37 -8.28 -2.04 16.75
N GLY A 38 -7.53 -1.02 16.34
CA GLY A 38 -7.35 -0.67 14.93
C GLY A 38 -8.66 -0.35 14.22
N TRP A 39 -9.72 0.01 14.97
CA TRP A 39 -11.04 0.27 14.40
C TRP A 39 -10.98 1.52 13.55
N THR A 40 -10.82 1.40 12.23
CA THR A 40 -10.91 2.54 11.31
C THR A 40 -12.37 2.76 10.92
N THR A 41 -12.80 4.02 10.76
CA THR A 41 -14.15 4.32 10.30
C THR A 41 -14.33 3.75 8.89
N SER A 42 -15.40 2.97 8.65
CA SER A 42 -15.61 2.21 7.39
C SER A 42 -15.40 3.02 6.11
N GLY A 43 -15.73 4.32 6.12
CA GLY A 43 -15.49 5.23 5.00
C GLY A 43 -14.00 5.52 4.72
N ARG A 44 -13.17 5.65 5.77
CA ARG A 44 -11.71 5.82 5.62
C ARG A 44 -11.00 4.51 5.34
N ALA A 45 -11.52 3.40 5.87
CA ALA A 45 -11.07 2.05 5.53
C ALA A 45 -11.12 1.84 4.01
N ARG A 46 -12.27 2.13 3.38
CA ARG A 46 -12.49 1.86 1.97
C ARG A 46 -11.54 2.64 1.06
N VAL A 47 -11.37 3.94 1.30
CA VAL A 47 -10.45 4.78 0.52
C VAL A 47 -9.00 4.34 0.68
N MET A 48 -8.58 4.02 1.92
CA MET A 48 -7.23 3.54 2.18
C MET A 48 -6.98 2.18 1.51
N THR A 49 -7.97 1.27 1.54
CA THR A 49 -7.89 -0.03 0.88
C THR A 49 -7.83 0.11 -0.63
N ASP A 50 -8.64 0.97 -1.25
CA ASP A 50 -8.60 1.19 -2.71
C ASP A 50 -7.22 1.71 -3.15
N ILE A 51 -6.66 2.67 -2.42
CA ILE A 51 -5.32 3.20 -2.70
C ILE A 51 -4.25 2.11 -2.52
N ALA A 52 -4.31 1.37 -1.41
CA ALA A 52 -3.37 0.28 -1.14
C ALA A 52 -3.44 -0.83 -2.19
N VAL A 53 -4.66 -1.20 -2.62
CA VAL A 53 -4.88 -2.20 -3.67
C VAL A 53 -4.35 -1.71 -5.01
N ARG A 54 -4.57 -0.43 -5.36
CA ARG A 54 -4.01 0.15 -6.61
C ARG A 54 -2.49 0.15 -6.60
N ASN A 55 -1.86 0.57 -5.51
CA ASN A 55 -0.40 0.56 -5.38
C ASN A 55 0.16 -0.86 -5.41
N ALA A 56 -0.40 -1.80 -4.63
CA ALA A 56 0.04 -3.19 -4.62
C ALA A 56 -0.09 -3.86 -5.99
N LYS A 57 -1.16 -3.54 -6.73
CA LYS A 57 -1.30 -4.00 -8.12
C LYS A 57 -0.24 -3.37 -9.02
N ALA A 58 0.01 -2.07 -8.92
CA ALA A 58 1.04 -1.40 -9.72
C ALA A 58 2.43 -2.01 -9.46
N ASP A 59 2.78 -2.30 -8.20
CA ASP A 59 4.04 -2.95 -7.84
C ASP A 59 4.16 -4.38 -8.41
N LEU A 60 3.07 -5.16 -8.35
CA LEU A 60 3.03 -6.49 -8.95
C LEU A 60 3.22 -6.43 -10.47
N VAL A 61 2.51 -5.52 -11.14
CA VAL A 61 2.60 -5.34 -12.60
C VAL A 61 4.00 -4.86 -12.98
N ALA A 62 4.60 -3.95 -12.22
CA ALA A 62 5.98 -3.53 -12.43
C ALA A 62 6.96 -4.70 -12.30
N GLY A 63 6.79 -5.57 -11.29
CA GLY A 63 7.58 -6.78 -11.13
C GLY A 63 7.45 -7.76 -12.30
N ILE A 64 6.23 -7.98 -12.78
CA ILE A 64 5.97 -8.81 -13.97
C ILE A 64 6.57 -8.19 -15.22
N CYS A 65 6.48 -6.87 -15.37
CA CYS A 65 7.06 -6.14 -16.49
C CYS A 65 8.58 -6.31 -16.53
N VAL A 66 9.27 -6.15 -15.39
CA VAL A 66 10.72 -6.38 -15.31
C VAL A 66 11.07 -7.83 -15.68
N HIS A 67 10.31 -8.81 -15.17
CA HIS A 67 10.54 -10.21 -15.50
C HIS A 67 10.38 -10.48 -17.00
N ASN A 68 9.27 -10.05 -17.60
CA ASN A 68 9.00 -10.19 -19.03
C ASN A 68 10.07 -9.50 -19.88
N PHE A 69 10.51 -8.31 -19.45
CA PHE A 69 11.54 -7.53 -20.12
C PHE A 69 12.91 -8.24 -20.08
N VAL A 70 13.30 -8.81 -18.94
CA VAL A 70 14.56 -9.57 -18.78
C VAL A 70 14.53 -10.87 -19.59
N THR A 71 13.38 -11.55 -19.65
CA THR A 71 13.24 -12.82 -20.40
C THR A 71 13.15 -12.63 -21.92
N ALA A 72 12.95 -11.41 -22.40
CA ALA A 72 12.92 -11.13 -23.83
C ALA A 72 14.31 -11.37 -24.45
N SER A 73 14.35 -11.94 -25.66
CA SER A 73 15.58 -12.18 -26.42
C SER A 73 16.44 -10.93 -26.57
N ASP A 74 15.80 -9.77 -26.64
CA ASP A 74 16.43 -8.48 -26.94
C ASP A 74 16.55 -7.57 -25.70
N ALA A 75 16.44 -8.14 -24.49
CA ALA A 75 16.40 -7.40 -23.22
C ALA A 75 17.53 -6.38 -23.06
N GLN A 76 18.78 -6.78 -23.36
CA GLN A 76 19.97 -5.92 -23.29
C GLN A 76 19.89 -4.72 -24.26
N GLN A 77 19.34 -4.93 -25.45
CA GLN A 77 19.21 -3.89 -26.48
C GLN A 77 18.05 -2.95 -26.16
N ASN A 78 16.96 -3.49 -25.64
CA ASN A 78 15.82 -2.73 -25.16
C ASN A 78 16.17 -1.88 -23.93
N LEU A 79 17.00 -2.37 -23.00
CA LEU A 79 17.44 -1.61 -21.83
C LEU A 79 18.25 -0.38 -22.24
N LYS A 80 19.20 -0.55 -23.18
CA LYS A 80 19.99 0.57 -23.71
C LYS A 80 19.11 1.61 -24.40
N THR A 81 18.14 1.15 -25.18
CA THR A 81 17.15 2.03 -25.83
C THR A 81 16.31 2.78 -24.80
N LEU A 82 15.82 2.10 -23.77
CA LEU A 82 15.05 2.68 -22.68
C LEU A 82 15.85 3.72 -21.89
N GLN A 83 17.11 3.43 -21.57
CA GLN A 83 18.00 4.36 -20.86
C GLN A 83 18.28 5.61 -21.70
N ALA A 84 18.42 5.46 -23.02
CA ALA A 84 18.62 6.56 -23.95
C ALA A 84 17.37 7.43 -24.15
N LYS A 85 16.16 6.89 -23.89
CA LYS A 85 14.92 7.66 -23.92
C LYS A 85 14.78 8.57 -22.70
N SER A 86 14.11 9.71 -22.90
CA SER A 86 13.70 10.64 -21.84
C SER A 86 12.59 10.04 -20.98
N SER A 87 12.42 10.49 -19.72
CA SER A 87 11.47 9.85 -18.79
C SER A 87 10.04 9.81 -19.32
N TRP A 88 9.61 10.85 -20.04
CA TRP A 88 8.27 10.91 -20.65
C TRP A 88 8.06 9.96 -21.85
N GLN A 89 9.14 9.46 -22.47
CA GLN A 89 9.06 8.50 -23.59
C GLN A 89 9.26 7.05 -23.12
N ARG A 90 9.62 6.84 -21.86
CA ARG A 90 9.88 5.50 -21.32
C ARG A 90 8.57 4.74 -21.08
N ASP A 91 7.54 5.41 -20.59
CA ASP A 91 6.20 4.83 -20.40
C ASP A 91 5.63 4.30 -21.72
N ASP A 92 5.68 5.12 -22.77
CA ASP A 92 5.25 4.76 -24.12
C ASP A 92 6.03 3.54 -24.66
N PHE A 93 7.36 3.53 -24.53
CA PHE A 93 8.19 2.41 -25.01
C PHE A 93 7.87 1.09 -24.29
N ILE A 94 7.67 1.14 -22.97
CA ILE A 94 7.31 -0.05 -22.19
C ILE A 94 5.90 -0.55 -22.53
N THR A 95 4.98 0.38 -22.79
CA THR A 95 3.61 0.07 -23.20
C THR A 95 3.56 -0.51 -24.63
N GLU A 96 4.30 0.07 -25.57
CA GLU A 96 4.42 -0.40 -26.96
C GLU A 96 5.01 -1.81 -27.05
N GLY A 97 6.01 -2.13 -26.23
CA GLY A 97 6.57 -3.49 -26.20
C GLY A 97 5.72 -4.50 -25.44
N GLY A 98 4.61 -4.07 -24.81
CA GLY A 98 3.62 -4.96 -24.22
C GLY A 98 4.08 -5.68 -22.95
N TRP A 99 5.20 -5.28 -22.34
CA TRP A 99 5.73 -5.96 -21.15
C TRP A 99 4.86 -5.77 -19.90
N THR A 100 4.01 -4.74 -19.89
CA THR A 100 3.00 -4.48 -18.85
C THR A 100 1.66 -5.18 -19.11
N ASN A 101 1.49 -5.84 -20.26
CA ASN A 101 0.26 -6.55 -20.59
C ASN A 101 0.21 -7.90 -19.85
N ILE A 102 -0.79 -8.07 -18.98
CA ILE A 102 -0.98 -9.30 -18.21
C ILE A 102 -2.26 -9.98 -18.68
N ALA A 103 -2.13 -11.20 -19.19
CA ALA A 103 -3.26 -12.01 -19.59
C ALA A 103 -4.21 -12.22 -18.40
N GLY A 104 -5.46 -11.76 -18.53
CA GLY A 104 -6.51 -11.87 -17.50
C GLY A 104 -6.70 -10.64 -16.62
N ILE A 105 -5.93 -9.57 -16.79
CA ILE A 105 -6.18 -8.26 -16.16
C ILE A 105 -6.58 -7.28 -17.26
N ASP A 106 -7.89 -7.05 -17.38
CA ASP A 106 -8.42 -6.06 -18.33
C ASP A 106 -8.31 -4.66 -17.71
N GLY A 107 -7.28 -3.92 -18.12
CA GLY A 107 -7.04 -2.55 -17.69
C GLY A 107 -5.56 -2.20 -17.60
N THR A 108 -5.16 -1.16 -18.33
CA THR A 108 -3.89 -0.45 -18.13
C THR A 108 -3.84 0.04 -16.68
N ILE A 109 -3.02 -0.59 -15.83
CA ILE A 109 -2.77 -0.03 -14.51
C ILE A 109 -1.97 1.26 -14.72
N THR A 110 -2.64 2.39 -14.47
CA THR A 110 -2.03 3.71 -14.57
C THR A 110 -0.76 3.73 -13.73
N ASN A 111 0.34 4.22 -14.31
CA ASN A 111 1.69 4.29 -13.72
C ASN A 111 2.46 2.96 -13.59
N ALA A 112 1.93 1.82 -14.06
CA ALA A 112 2.70 0.57 -13.99
C ALA A 112 3.86 0.54 -15.00
N ALA A 113 3.69 1.14 -16.18
CA ALA A 113 4.75 1.27 -17.18
C ALA A 113 5.83 2.27 -16.71
N ASP A 114 5.44 3.43 -16.19
CA ASP A 114 6.34 4.37 -15.49
C ASP A 114 7.12 3.70 -14.36
N ALA A 115 6.45 2.98 -13.45
CA ALA A 115 7.10 2.29 -12.34
C ALA A 115 8.08 1.20 -12.83
N CYS A 116 7.72 0.45 -13.88
CA CYS A 116 8.60 -0.53 -14.51
C CYS A 116 9.83 0.15 -15.15
N ALA A 117 9.62 1.24 -15.90
CA ALA A 117 10.70 2.00 -16.52
C ALA A 117 11.66 2.56 -15.47
N ASP A 118 11.15 3.10 -14.38
CA ASP A 118 11.94 3.61 -13.26
C ASP A 118 12.79 2.50 -12.61
N GLN A 119 12.21 1.32 -12.38
CA GLN A 119 12.94 0.17 -11.84
C GLN A 119 14.06 -0.29 -12.79
N LEU A 120 13.76 -0.42 -14.09
CA LEU A 120 14.74 -0.83 -15.11
C LEU A 120 15.90 0.17 -15.25
N VAL A 121 15.61 1.47 -15.18
CA VAL A 121 16.63 2.52 -15.24
C VAL A 121 17.49 2.53 -13.98
N LYS A 122 16.90 2.29 -12.79
CA LYS A 122 17.62 2.19 -11.52
C LYS A 122 18.55 0.99 -11.46
N MET A 123 18.14 -0.17 -12.00
CA MET A 123 18.96 -1.38 -12.00
C MET A 123 20.22 -1.24 -12.85
N LYS A 124 20.22 -0.34 -13.86
CA LYS A 124 21.35 0.04 -14.74
C LYS A 124 21.90 -1.09 -15.62
N GLU A 125 21.82 -2.33 -15.14
CA GLU A 125 22.19 -3.59 -15.75
C GLU A 125 21.10 -4.63 -15.41
N LEU A 126 20.73 -5.49 -16.36
CA LEU A 126 19.78 -6.56 -16.10
C LEU A 126 20.44 -7.64 -15.24
N PRO A 127 19.72 -8.27 -14.28
CA PRO A 127 20.25 -9.44 -13.59
C PRO A 127 20.64 -10.48 -14.66
N GLN A 128 21.89 -10.97 -14.60
CA GLN A 128 22.33 -12.02 -15.50
C GLN A 128 21.42 -13.23 -15.28
N SER A 129 20.54 -13.51 -16.25
CA SER A 129 19.64 -14.67 -16.25
C SER A 129 20.42 -15.98 -16.46
N GLY A 130 21.56 -16.14 -15.79
CA GLY A 130 22.47 -17.26 -15.92
C GLY A 130 23.53 -17.25 -14.82
N GLY A 131 23.15 -17.68 -13.62
CA GLY A 131 24.07 -17.95 -12.50
C GLY A 131 23.75 -17.13 -11.26
N ASP A 132 23.72 -17.80 -10.12
CA ASP A 132 23.70 -17.22 -8.76
C ASP A 132 22.36 -16.72 -8.23
N ALA A 133 21.36 -17.61 -8.27
CA ALA A 133 20.52 -17.80 -7.08
C ALA A 133 21.36 -18.48 -5.98
N ALA A 134 22.36 -17.77 -5.44
CA ALA A 134 22.95 -18.11 -4.16
C ALA A 134 21.99 -17.64 -3.07
N VAL A 135 21.00 -18.48 -2.77
CA VAL A 135 20.27 -18.44 -1.51
C VAL A 135 21.29 -18.73 -0.41
N THR A 136 21.86 -17.67 0.18
CA THR A 136 22.55 -17.79 1.47
C THR A 136 21.55 -17.39 2.56
N ASP A 137 20.89 -18.41 3.10
CA ASP A 137 20.23 -18.37 4.41
C ASP A 137 21.36 -18.33 5.47
N SER A 138 21.28 -17.42 6.45
CA SER A 138 22.18 -17.38 7.61
C SER A 138 21.39 -17.00 8.85
#